data_AF-X6MEC7-F1
#
_entry.id   AF-X6MEC7-F1
#
_cell.length_a   1.000
_cell.length_b   1.000
_cell.length_c   1.000
_cell.angle_alpha   90.00
_cell.angle_beta   90.00
_cell.angle_gamma   90.00
#
_symmetry.space_group_name_H-M   'P 1'
#
loop_
_entity.id
_entity.type
_entity.pdbx_description
1 polymer ?
#
loop_
_entity_poly.entity_id
_entity_poly.type
_entity_poly.pdbx_seq_one_letter_code
_entity_poly.pdbx_strand_id
1 'polypeptide(L)'
;MNLNISIKAKEEEIQIIIHHWIRTLNIQLGWIKDFDKLVVNYVSSFACNVFMFDTFRSSSKLINILTGHTDIVWSIDYSTFDDYQLICSGSRDKTVRVWDVNNNKKIQSFHGHSDSVDCVKFSSYYYHNHRQY
;
A
#
# COMPACT_ATOMS: atom_id res chain seq x y z
N MET A 1 31.33 -19.02 18.33
CA MET A 1 31.74 -17.78 17.63
C MET A 1 31.34 -17.77 16.14
N ASN A 2 31.24 -18.91 15.45
CA ASN A 2 30.96 -18.96 14.00
C ASN A 2 29.50 -18.75 13.56
N LEU A 3 28.51 -19.05 14.41
CA LEU A 3 27.09 -18.90 14.04
C LEU A 3 26.71 -17.44 13.77
N ASN A 4 27.16 -16.51 14.60
CA ASN A 4 26.81 -15.09 14.47
C ASN A 4 27.42 -14.44 13.23
N ILE A 5 28.58 -14.92 12.77
CA ILE A 5 29.25 -14.42 11.57
C ILE A 5 28.50 -14.88 10.31
N SER A 6 28.05 -16.14 10.30
CA SER A 6 27.28 -16.70 9.18
C SER A 6 25.87 -16.08 9.04
N ILE A 7 25.23 -15.74 10.17
CA ILE A 7 23.93 -15.04 10.17
C ILE A 7 24.10 -13.62 9.63
N LYS A 8 25.13 -12.89 10.08
CA LYS A 8 25.40 -11.52 9.65
C LYS A 8 25.71 -11.40 8.15
N ALA A 9 26.45 -12.35 7.60
CA ALA A 9 26.74 -12.39 6.15
C ALA A 9 25.47 -12.61 5.31
N LYS A 10 24.52 -13.44 5.76
CA LYS A 10 23.23 -13.64 5.08
C LYS A 10 22.34 -12.41 5.14
N GLU A 11 22.35 -11.69 6.27
CA GLU A 11 21.62 -10.43 6.39
C GLU A 11 22.13 -9.37 5.41
N GLU A 12 23.44 -9.27 5.21
CA GLU A 12 24.05 -8.33 4.25
C GLU A 12 23.67 -8.64 2.79
N GLU A 13 23.63 -9.92 2.39
CA GLU A 13 23.16 -10.32 1.05
C GLU A 13 21.68 -10.00 0.83
N ILE A 14 20.83 -10.25 1.84
CA ILE A 14 19.40 -9.94 1.79
C ILE A 14 19.19 -8.43 1.63
N GLN A 15 19.95 -7.61 2.35
CA GLN A 15 19.88 -6.15 2.25
C GLN A 15 20.23 -5.65 0.84
N ILE A 16 21.26 -6.22 0.20
CA ILE A 16 21.63 -5.88 -1.19
C ILE A 16 20.48 -6.21 -2.16
N ILE A 17 19.86 -7.38 -2.01
CA ILE A 17 18.74 -7.81 -2.85
C ILE A 17 17.54 -6.87 -2.66
N ILE A 18 17.18 -6.54 -1.42
CA ILE A 18 16.10 -5.59 -1.11
C ILE A 18 16.37 -4.24 -1.76
N HIS A 19 17.59 -3.72 -1.60
CA HIS A 19 17.97 -2.42 -2.17
C HIS A 19 17.90 -2.41 -3.69
N HIS A 20 18.32 -3.52 -4.33
CA HIS A 20 18.18 -3.70 -5.77
C HIS A 20 16.71 -3.63 -6.22
N TRP A 21 15.81 -4.35 -5.56
CA TRP A 21 14.40 -4.37 -5.92
C TRP A 21 13.67 -3.04 -5.66
N ILE A 22 13.99 -2.35 -4.55
CA ILE A 22 13.50 -0.99 -4.28
C ILE A 22 13.86 -0.07 -5.45
N ARG A 23 15.11 -0.13 -5.92
CA ARG A 23 15.61 0.69 -7.02
C ARG A 23 14.96 0.33 -8.36
N THR A 24 14.80 -0.96 -8.65
CA THR A 24 14.29 -1.45 -9.94
C THR A 24 12.78 -1.25 -10.08
N LEU A 25 12.00 -1.45 -9.00
CA LEU A 25 10.55 -1.35 -9.03
C LEU A 25 10.02 0.02 -8.58
N ASN A 26 10.89 0.89 -8.06
CA ASN A 26 10.55 2.22 -7.56
C ASN A 26 9.45 2.18 -6.47
N ILE A 27 9.54 1.21 -5.56
CA ILE A 27 8.57 0.97 -4.48
C ILE A 27 9.16 1.43 -3.13
N GLN A 28 8.41 2.18 -2.33
CA GLN A 28 8.76 2.45 -0.93
C GLN A 28 8.26 1.31 -0.03
N LEU A 29 9.19 0.43 0.39
CA LEU A 29 8.88 -0.83 1.08
C LEU A 29 8.82 -0.74 2.62
N GLY A 30 8.94 0.45 3.20
CA GLY A 30 8.97 0.67 4.66
C GLY A 30 7.70 0.29 5.43
N TRP A 31 6.69 -0.25 4.76
CA TRP A 31 5.34 -0.47 5.27
C TRP A 31 5.04 -1.94 5.58
N ILE A 32 5.81 -2.87 5.02
CA ILE A 32 5.60 -4.30 5.22
C ILE A 32 6.55 -4.77 6.31
N LYS A 33 6.02 -4.95 7.53
CA LYS A 33 6.71 -5.71 8.56
C LYS A 33 7.05 -7.10 8.01
N ASP A 34 8.29 -7.53 8.23
CA ASP A 34 8.84 -8.81 7.77
C ASP A 34 9.01 -8.94 6.24
N PHE A 35 9.20 -7.83 5.51
CA PHE A 35 9.51 -7.86 4.07
C PHE A 35 10.74 -8.73 3.75
N ASP A 36 11.75 -8.71 4.61
CA ASP A 36 12.96 -9.52 4.49
C ASP A 36 12.65 -11.02 4.43
N LYS A 37 11.67 -11.50 5.21
CA LYS A 37 11.20 -12.90 5.14
C LYS A 37 10.50 -13.19 3.81
N LEU A 38 9.76 -12.22 3.27
CA LEU A 38 9.06 -12.35 2.00
C LEU A 38 10.04 -12.45 0.82
N VAL A 39 11.12 -11.68 0.85
CA VAL A 39 12.19 -11.74 -0.17
C VAL A 39 12.97 -13.06 -0.10
N VAL A 40 13.32 -13.53 1.10
CA VAL A 40 14.00 -14.84 1.27
C VAL A 40 13.15 -15.97 0.69
N ASN A 41 11.86 -15.96 1.02
CA ASN A 41 10.87 -16.90 0.50
C ASN A 41 10.76 -16.84 -1.04
N TYR A 42 10.74 -15.64 -1.62
CA TYR A 42 10.69 -15.45 -3.08
C TYR A 42 11.94 -15.98 -3.79
N VAL A 43 13.13 -15.57 -3.35
CA VAL A 43 14.41 -15.97 -3.97
C VAL A 43 14.62 -17.49 -3.89
N SER A 44 14.06 -18.14 -2.87
CA SER A 44 14.21 -19.58 -2.65
C SER A 44 13.26 -20.50 -3.44
N SER A 45 12.29 -19.95 -4.20
CA SER A 45 11.19 -20.76 -4.77
C SER A 45 10.98 -20.53 -6.28
N PHE A 46 10.80 -21.61 -7.05
CA PHE A 46 10.40 -21.55 -8.46
C PHE A 46 8.88 -21.29 -8.67
N ALA A 47 8.09 -21.18 -7.58
CA ALA A 47 6.65 -20.95 -7.59
C ALA A 47 6.25 -19.53 -7.11
N CYS A 48 7.04 -18.53 -7.53
CA CYS A 48 7.04 -17.17 -6.96
C CYS A 48 5.69 -16.45 -6.85
N ASN A 49 4.78 -16.58 -7.82
CA ASN A 49 3.57 -15.73 -7.84
C ASN A 49 2.52 -16.15 -6.81
N VAL A 50 2.30 -17.46 -6.64
CA VAL A 50 1.29 -17.97 -5.69
C VAL A 50 1.78 -17.83 -4.26
N PHE A 51 3.06 -18.16 -4.02
CA PHE A 51 3.64 -18.11 -2.67
C PHE A 51 3.79 -16.68 -2.15
N MET A 52 4.08 -15.71 -3.03
CA MET A 52 4.19 -14.30 -2.65
C MET A 52 2.85 -13.75 -2.16
N PHE A 53 1.73 -14.10 -2.80
CA PHE A 53 0.41 -13.65 -2.36
C PHE A 53 0.02 -14.25 -1.00
N ASP A 54 0.28 -15.55 -0.79
CA ASP A 54 0.02 -16.20 0.50
C ASP A 54 0.91 -15.65 1.62
N THR A 55 2.19 -15.35 1.31
CA THR A 55 3.12 -14.74 2.25
C THR A 55 2.68 -13.33 2.61
N PHE A 56 2.32 -12.51 1.60
CA PHE A 56 1.79 -11.16 1.80
C PHE A 56 0.50 -11.17 2.62
N ARG A 57 -0.44 -12.07 2.31
CA ARG A 57 -1.68 -12.24 3.06
C ARG A 57 -1.40 -12.62 4.52
N SER A 58 -0.46 -13.53 4.75
CA SER A 58 -0.09 -14.00 6.08
C SER A 58 0.65 -12.95 6.91
N SER A 59 1.40 -12.04 6.27
CA SER A 59 2.09 -10.93 6.95
C SER A 59 1.25 -9.67 7.07
N SER A 60 0.15 -9.56 6.29
CA SER A 60 -0.72 -8.40 6.33
C SER A 60 -1.41 -8.28 7.70
N LYS A 61 -1.18 -7.14 8.35
CA LYS A 61 -1.89 -6.78 9.58
C LYS A 61 -2.93 -5.73 9.24
N LEU A 62 -4.17 -5.93 9.70
CA LEU A 62 -5.19 -4.90 9.63
C LEU A 62 -4.73 -3.70 10.48
N ILE A 63 -4.44 -2.58 9.81
CA ILE A 63 -3.95 -1.36 10.46
C ILE A 63 -5.09 -0.41 10.86
N ASN A 64 -6.09 -0.23 9.99
CA ASN A 64 -7.18 0.72 10.15
C ASN A 64 -8.48 0.18 9.54
N ILE A 65 -9.61 0.64 10.08
CA ILE A 65 -10.95 0.36 9.56
C ILE A 65 -11.62 1.70 9.29
N LEU A 66 -11.87 2.00 8.01
CA LEU A 66 -12.54 3.22 7.56
C LEU A 66 -14.04 2.98 7.46
N THR A 67 -14.76 3.31 8.53
CA THR A 67 -16.22 3.11 8.59
C THR A 67 -16.99 4.35 8.16
N GLY A 68 -18.08 4.15 7.43
CA GLY A 68 -19.14 5.14 7.35
C GLY A 68 -19.95 5.14 6.07
N HIS A 69 -19.49 4.48 5.01
CA HIS A 69 -20.38 4.19 3.88
C HIS A 69 -21.56 3.35 4.38
N THR A 70 -22.77 3.65 3.88
CA THR A 70 -23.99 2.97 4.33
C THR A 70 -24.38 1.79 3.43
N ASP A 71 -23.62 1.57 2.35
CA ASP A 71 -23.81 0.49 1.40
C ASP A 71 -22.45 0.07 0.81
N ILE A 72 -22.45 -0.91 -0.08
CA ILE A 72 -21.28 -1.52 -0.71
C ILE A 72 -20.33 -0.46 -1.26
N VAL A 73 -19.05 -0.59 -0.95
CA VAL A 73 -17.96 0.20 -1.56
C VAL A 73 -17.53 -0.53 -2.83
N TRP A 74 -17.71 0.11 -3.97
CA TRP A 74 -17.39 -0.48 -5.29
C TRP A 74 -15.98 -0.17 -5.75
N SER A 75 -15.42 0.95 -5.30
CA SER A 75 -14.12 1.42 -5.78
C SER A 75 -13.35 2.14 -4.71
N ILE A 76 -12.02 1.97 -4.74
CA ILE A 76 -11.07 2.72 -3.93
C ILE A 76 -9.88 3.15 -4.79
N ASP A 77 -9.26 4.25 -4.40
CA ASP A 77 -7.97 4.69 -4.93
C ASP A 77 -7.10 5.29 -3.83
N TYR A 78 -5.79 5.27 -4.03
CA TYR A 78 -4.81 5.72 -3.06
C TYR A 78 -3.91 6.82 -3.63
N SER A 79 -3.56 7.80 -2.80
CA SER A 79 -2.70 8.93 -3.14
C SER A 79 -1.81 9.30 -1.95
N THR A 80 -0.62 9.81 -2.26
CA THR A 80 0.23 10.49 -1.27
C THR A 80 0.39 11.95 -1.65
N PHE A 81 0.13 12.88 -0.75
CA PHE A 81 0.25 14.31 -1.03
C PHE A 81 0.92 14.99 0.17
N ASP A 82 2.11 15.59 -0.01
CA ASP A 82 2.86 16.29 1.04
C ASP A 82 2.83 15.55 2.41
N ASP A 83 3.29 14.30 2.42
CA ASP A 83 3.30 13.37 3.58
C ASP A 83 1.92 12.87 4.08
N TYR A 84 0.81 13.34 3.50
CA TYR A 84 -0.52 12.78 3.75
C TYR A 84 -0.76 11.54 2.91
N GLN A 85 -1.33 10.53 3.56
CA GLN A 85 -1.76 9.30 2.92
C GLN A 85 -3.29 9.34 2.79
N LEU A 86 -3.76 9.39 1.56
CA LEU A 86 -5.16 9.60 1.25
C LEU A 86 -5.74 8.37 0.55
N ILE A 87 -6.92 7.97 0.99
CA ILE A 87 -7.76 7.03 0.27
C ILE A 87 -9.01 7.77 -0.17
N CYS A 88 -9.45 7.56 -1.41
CA CYS A 88 -10.81 7.88 -1.82
C CYS A 88 -11.61 6.60 -2.07
N SER A 89 -12.90 6.65 -1.80
CA SER A 89 -13.81 5.51 -1.96
C SER A 89 -15.13 5.93 -2.58
N GLY A 90 -15.63 5.14 -3.53
CA GLY A 90 -16.95 5.28 -4.14
C GLY A 90 -17.87 4.13 -3.72
N SER A 91 -19.14 4.44 -3.45
CA SER A 91 -20.09 3.47 -2.91
C SER A 91 -21.46 3.53 -3.60
N ARG A 92 -22.20 2.43 -3.46
CA ARG A 92 -23.63 2.34 -3.77
C ARG A 92 -24.49 3.32 -2.97
N ASP A 93 -23.98 3.86 -1.86
CA ASP A 93 -24.61 4.94 -1.11
C ASP A 93 -24.60 6.30 -1.85
N LYS A 94 -24.09 6.32 -3.10
CA LYS A 94 -24.05 7.47 -4.00
C LYS A 94 -23.11 8.58 -3.54
N THR A 95 -22.20 8.26 -2.62
CA THR A 95 -21.19 9.20 -2.13
C THR A 95 -19.78 8.78 -2.52
N VAL A 96 -18.94 9.79 -2.70
CA VAL A 96 -17.48 9.63 -2.68
C VAL A 96 -16.97 10.13 -1.35
N ARG A 97 -16.07 9.39 -0.70
CA ARG A 97 -15.43 9.83 0.55
C ARG A 97 -13.93 9.84 0.41
N VAL A 98 -13.30 10.78 1.11
CA VAL A 98 -11.85 10.90 1.20
C VAL A 98 -11.43 10.75 2.65
N TRP A 99 -10.39 9.95 2.88
CA TRP A 99 -9.93 9.52 4.18
C TRP A 99 -8.45 9.83 4.36
N ASP A 100 -8.09 10.32 5.54
CA ASP A 100 -6.73 10.40 6.04
C ASP A 100 -6.39 9.06 6.69
N VAL A 101 -5.45 8.31 6.10
CA VAL A 101 -5.02 7.00 6.62
C VAL A 101 -4.22 7.17 7.91
N ASN A 102 -3.39 8.21 8.03
CA ASN A 102 -2.53 8.43 9.20
C ASN A 102 -3.39 8.72 10.44
N ASN A 103 -4.42 9.53 10.26
CA ASN A 103 -5.30 9.94 11.36
C ASN A 103 -6.56 9.07 11.51
N ASN A 104 -6.75 8.07 10.63
CA ASN A 104 -7.94 7.24 10.54
C ASN A 104 -9.26 8.06 10.53
N LYS A 105 -9.28 9.17 9.77
CA LYS A 105 -10.38 10.14 9.76
C LYS A 105 -10.94 10.35 8.37
N LYS A 106 -12.27 10.54 8.28
CA LYS A 106 -12.92 11.05 7.08
C LYS A 106 -12.62 12.54 6.94
N ILE A 107 -11.96 12.94 5.85
CA ILE A 107 -11.66 14.34 5.54
C ILE A 107 -12.86 14.97 4.81
N GLN A 108 -13.40 14.26 3.83
CA GLN A 108 -14.43 14.82 2.95
C GLN A 108 -15.44 13.78 2.49
N SER A 109 -16.64 14.27 2.16
CA SER A 109 -17.74 13.49 1.59
C SER A 109 -18.37 14.30 0.47
N PHE A 110 -18.37 13.75 -0.73
CA PHE A 110 -19.00 14.34 -1.90
C PHE A 110 -20.33 13.65 -2.16
N HIS A 111 -21.33 14.49 -2.40
CA HIS A 111 -22.68 14.10 -2.76
C HIS A 111 -22.98 14.70 -4.14
N GLY A 112 -23.89 14.10 -4.89
CA GLY A 112 -24.31 14.62 -6.19
C GLY A 112 -24.48 13.55 -7.26
N HIS A 113 -23.94 12.34 -7.05
CA HIS A 113 -24.28 11.20 -7.91
C HIS A 113 -25.74 10.80 -7.68
N SER A 114 -26.50 10.67 -8.77
CA SER A 114 -27.90 10.21 -8.73
C SER A 114 -28.03 8.70 -8.51
N ASP A 115 -26.94 7.96 -8.73
CA ASP A 115 -26.82 6.51 -8.59
C ASP A 115 -25.46 6.13 -8.00
N SER A 116 -25.19 4.83 -7.92
CA SER A 116 -23.98 4.20 -7.39
C SER A 116 -22.71 4.80 -7.99
N VAL A 117 -21.69 4.97 -7.14
CA VAL A 117 -20.36 5.37 -7.61
C VAL A 117 -19.53 4.13 -7.89
N ASP A 118 -19.46 3.75 -9.16
CA ASP A 118 -18.78 2.52 -9.59
C ASP A 118 -17.25 2.67 -9.63
N CYS A 119 -16.73 3.88 -9.81
CA CYS A 119 -15.28 4.13 -9.93
C CYS A 119 -14.88 5.48 -9.35
N VAL A 120 -13.76 5.51 -8.63
CA VAL A 120 -13.10 6.74 -8.16
C VAL A 120 -11.62 6.68 -8.50
N LYS A 121 -11.04 7.84 -8.86
CA LYS A 121 -9.61 7.99 -9.12
C LYS A 121 -9.12 9.36 -8.67
N PHE A 122 -7.96 9.39 -8.02
CA PHE A 122 -7.22 10.63 -7.86
C PHE A 122 -6.60 11.04 -9.21
N SER A 123 -6.66 12.33 -9.51
CA SER A 123 -6.01 12.87 -10.71
C SER A 123 -4.49 12.94 -10.51
N SER A 124 -3.74 12.56 -11.54
CA SER A 124 -2.28 12.72 -11.59
C SER A 124 -1.83 14.17 -11.81
N TYR A 125 -2.72 15.07 -12.24
CA TYR A 125 -2.34 16.42 -12.65
C TYR A 125 -1.89 17.34 -11.51
N TYR A 126 -2.33 17.12 -10.27
CA TYR A 126 -1.89 17.94 -9.13
C TYR A 126 -0.44 17.65 -8.69
N TYR A 127 0.08 16.46 -8.98
CA TYR A 127 1.44 16.07 -8.58
C TYR A 127 2.54 16.81 -9.36
N HIS A 128 2.26 17.23 -10.60
CA HIS A 128 3.26 17.85 -11.45
C HIS A 128 3.47 19.34 -11.15
N ASN A 129 2.46 20.06 -10.65
CA ASN A 129 2.54 21.51 -10.47
C ASN A 129 3.08 21.94 -9.09
N HIS A 130 3.04 21.07 -8.08
CA HIS A 130 3.50 21.40 -6.72
C HIS A 130 4.88 20.85 -6.35
N ARG A 131 5.55 20.13 -7.28
CA ARG A 131 6.96 19.68 -7.14
C ARG A 131 7.97 20.54 -7.91
N GLN A 132 7.54 21.63 -8.56
CA GLN A 132 8.39 22.48 -9.41
C GLN A 132 8.95 23.76 -8.73
N TYR A 133 8.98 23.83 -7.40
CA TYR A 133 9.63 24.95 -6.70
C TYR A 133 10.60 24.46 -5.63
#